data_AF-A0A0F9IW62-F1
#
_entry.id   AF-A0A0F9IW62-F1
#
_cell.length_a   1.000
_cell.length_b   1.000
_cell.length_c   1.000
_cell.angle_alpha   90.00
_cell.angle_beta   90.00
_cell.angle_gamma   90.00
#
_symmetry.space_group_name_H-M   'P 1'
#
loop_
_entity.id
_entity.type
_entity.pdbx_description
1 polymer ?
#
loop_
_entity_poly.entity_id
_entity_poly.type
_entity_poly.pdbx_seq_one_letter_code
_entity_poly.pdbx_strand_id
1 'polypeptide(L)'
;MDRILSFGAGLQTTALVIMIDKGELEVDAVVFADTGVEKPETYWYIENYIKPVLRVPFVTVKSHLGDLYTHCWDDKILPSVVHRWCTDKFKVRPIEKYLKRKGVVYVGFSADEVNRAEKPSRMTRQFPLIERGISAADCARIIQG
;
A
#
# COMPACT_ATOMS: atom_id res chain seq x y z
N MET A 1 14.38 -2.48 13.05
CA MET A 1 12.96 -2.12 13.28
C MET A 1 12.29 -2.27 11.94
N ASP A 2 11.34 -3.19 11.82
CA ASP A 2 10.83 -3.62 10.51
C ASP A 2 10.24 -2.44 9.73
N ARG A 3 10.66 -2.30 8.49
CA ARG A 3 10.25 -1.27 7.55
C ARG A 3 9.61 -1.94 6.35
N ILE A 4 8.39 -1.55 6.03
CA ILE A 4 7.66 -2.15 4.91
C ILE A 4 7.17 -1.09 3.95
N LEU A 5 6.95 -1.50 2.70
CA LEU A 5 6.11 -0.76 1.77
C LEU A 5 4.66 -1.22 1.88
N SER A 6 3.73 -0.31 2.18
CA SER A 6 2.30 -0.57 2.01
C SER A 6 1.94 -0.46 0.53
N PHE A 7 1.86 -1.60 -0.15
CA PHE A 7 1.62 -1.68 -1.59
C PHE A 7 0.13 -1.74 -1.91
N GLY A 8 -0.31 -0.96 -2.90
CA GLY A 8 -1.70 -0.89 -3.34
C GLY A 8 -1.90 -1.09 -4.84
N ALA A 9 -0.87 -1.53 -5.57
CA ALA A 9 -0.88 -1.71 -7.03
C ALA A 9 -1.25 -0.44 -7.84
N GLY A 10 -1.04 0.74 -7.25
CA GLY A 10 -1.20 2.03 -7.93
C GLY A 10 0.10 2.57 -8.50
N LEU A 11 0.01 3.68 -9.22
CA LEU A 11 1.15 4.38 -9.84
C LEU A 11 2.26 4.70 -8.82
N GLN A 12 1.91 5.38 -7.73
CA GLN A 12 2.86 5.81 -6.70
C GLN A 12 3.58 4.62 -6.04
N THR A 13 2.82 3.58 -5.65
CA THR A 13 3.40 2.40 -4.99
C THR A 13 4.24 1.55 -5.94
N THR A 14 3.93 1.58 -7.24
CA THR A 14 4.73 0.91 -8.28
C THR A 14 6.06 1.64 -8.49
N ALA A 15 6.04 2.98 -8.54
CA ALA A 15 7.27 3.77 -8.59
C ALA A 15 8.18 3.46 -7.38
N LEU A 16 7.59 3.34 -6.18
CA LEU A 16 8.34 2.91 -4.98
C LEU A 16 8.93 1.50 -5.10
N VAL A 17 8.22 0.54 -5.72
CA VAL A 17 8.76 -0.81 -5.99
C VAL A 17 9.99 -0.73 -6.90
N ILE A 18 9.94 0.09 -7.95
CA ILE A 18 11.08 0.27 -8.86
C ILE A 18 12.26 0.93 -8.14
N MET A 19 12.00 1.93 -7.30
CA MET A 19 13.04 2.55 -6.46
C MET A 19 13.66 1.54 -5.48
N ILE A 20 12.88 0.59 -4.95
CA ILE A 20 13.40 -0.50 -4.11
C ILE A 20 14.31 -1.43 -4.93
N ASP A 21 13.91 -1.85 -6.13
CA ASP A 21 14.75 -2.71 -6.99
C ASP A 21 16.07 -2.01 -7.40
N LYS A 22 16.02 -0.70 -7.64
CA LYS A 22 17.19 0.14 -7.90
C LYS A 22 18.09 0.37 -6.67
N GLY A 23 17.66 -0.04 -5.48
CA GLY A 23 18.39 0.17 -4.22
C GLY A 23 18.33 1.61 -3.70
N GLU A 24 17.45 2.45 -4.23
CA GLU A 24 17.26 3.83 -3.77
C GLU A 24 16.44 3.91 -2.48
N LEU A 25 15.68 2.85 -2.18
CA LEU A 25 14.88 2.68 -0.98
C LEU A 25 15.06 1.27 -0.42
N GLU A 26 15.33 1.19 0.88
CA GLU A 26 15.44 -0.08 1.59
C GLU A 26 14.18 -0.35 2.40
N VAL A 27 13.64 -1.56 2.24
CA VAL A 27 12.53 -2.11 3.04
C VAL A 27 12.79 -3.59 3.33
N ASP A 28 12.23 -4.11 4.41
CA ASP A 28 12.31 -5.54 4.77
C ASP A 28 11.27 -6.38 4.01
N ALA A 29 10.14 -5.78 3.63
CA ALA A 29 9.10 -6.45 2.84
C ALA A 29 8.18 -5.46 2.11
N VAL A 30 7.54 -5.95 1.05
CA VAL A 30 6.41 -5.27 0.40
C VAL A 30 5.13 -5.96 0.84
N VAL A 31 4.20 -5.21 1.45
CA VAL A 31 2.97 -5.76 2.03
C VAL A 31 1.76 -5.26 1.27
N PHE A 32 0.96 -6.18 0.74
CA PHE A 32 -0.29 -5.93 0.07
C PHE A 32 -1.47 -6.34 0.94
N ALA A 33 -2.34 -5.38 1.25
CA ALA A 33 -3.58 -5.66 1.99
C ALA A 33 -4.70 -6.02 1.02
N ASP A 34 -4.90 -7.32 0.82
CA ASP A 34 -5.90 -7.88 -0.08
C ASP A 34 -7.30 -7.76 0.55
N THR A 35 -8.16 -6.99 -0.11
CA THR A 35 -9.56 -6.76 0.28
C THR A 35 -10.47 -7.92 -0.13
N GLY A 36 -9.97 -8.87 -0.92
CA GLY A 36 -10.71 -9.99 -1.49
C GLY A 36 -11.49 -9.63 -2.75
N VAL A 37 -11.54 -8.35 -3.12
CA VAL A 37 -12.40 -7.82 -4.20
C VAL A 37 -11.66 -6.89 -5.16
N GLU A 38 -10.33 -6.98 -5.18
CA GLU A 38 -9.53 -6.29 -6.19
C GLU A 38 -9.83 -6.86 -7.59
N LYS A 39 -9.55 -6.08 -8.63
CA LYS A 39 -9.83 -6.51 -9.99
C LYS A 39 -8.93 -7.70 -10.40
N PRO A 40 -9.40 -8.64 -11.23
CA PRO A 40 -8.57 -9.75 -11.73
C PRO A 40 -7.24 -9.28 -12.34
N GLU A 41 -7.25 -8.16 -13.06
CA GLU A 41 -6.08 -7.55 -13.68
C GLU A 41 -5.07 -7.07 -12.63
N THR A 42 -5.53 -6.63 -11.45
CA THR A 42 -4.66 -6.22 -10.34
C THR A 42 -3.87 -7.41 -9.81
N TYR A 43 -4.53 -8.56 -9.59
CA TYR A 43 -3.83 -9.76 -9.17
C TYR A 43 -2.86 -10.25 -10.24
N TRP A 44 -3.29 -10.29 -11.50
CA TRP A 44 -2.43 -10.68 -12.62
C TRP A 44 -1.19 -9.78 -12.70
N TYR A 45 -1.37 -8.46 -12.57
CA TYR A 45 -0.28 -7.49 -12.55
C TYR A 45 0.71 -7.74 -11.39
N ILE A 46 0.20 -8.01 -10.19
CA ILE A 46 1.04 -8.30 -9.02
C ILE A 46 1.90 -9.55 -9.26
N GLU A 47 1.29 -10.64 -9.72
CA GLU A 47 1.99 -11.91 -9.93
C GLU A 47 3.01 -11.83 -11.07
N ASN A 48 2.68 -11.15 -12.18
CA ASN A 48 3.49 -11.19 -13.39
C ASN A 48 4.52 -10.05 -13.51
N TYR A 49 4.31 -8.91 -12.83
CA TYR A 49 5.22 -7.77 -12.93
C TYR A 49 5.82 -7.34 -11.60
N ILE A 50 5.03 -7.31 -10.52
CA ILE A 50 5.53 -6.77 -9.24
C ILE A 50 6.41 -7.77 -8.51
N LYS A 51 5.90 -8.98 -8.26
CA LYS A 51 6.65 -10.01 -7.53
C LYS A 51 7.99 -10.37 -8.20
N PRO A 52 8.09 -10.51 -9.53
CA PRO A 52 9.36 -10.86 -10.17
C PRO A 52 10.45 -9.77 -10.07
N VAL A 53 10.07 -8.51 -9.92
CA VAL A 53 11.01 -7.38 -9.79
C VAL A 53 11.53 -7.23 -8.36
N LEU A 54 10.81 -7.77 -7.38
CA LEU A 54 11.16 -7.58 -5.97
C LEU A 54 12.27 -8.53 -5.51
N ARG A 55 13.28 -7.95 -4.86
CA ARG A 55 14.35 -8.68 -4.16
C ARG A 55 14.03 -8.96 -2.70
N VAL A 56 12.90 -8.44 -2.22
CA VAL A 56 12.41 -8.56 -0.85
C VAL A 56 11.10 -9.35 -0.85
N PRO A 57 10.72 -9.99 0.27
CA PRO A 57 9.46 -10.72 0.36
C PRO A 57 8.25 -9.85 0.01
N PHE A 58 7.37 -10.39 -0.85
CA PHE A 58 6.04 -9.84 -1.08
C PHE A 58 5.03 -10.60 -0.21
N VAL A 59 4.36 -9.90 0.70
CA VAL A 59 3.45 -10.48 1.69
C VAL A 59 2.03 -9.99 1.44
N THR A 60 1.10 -10.92 1.28
CA THR A 60 -0.33 -10.61 1.23
C THR A 60 -0.96 -10.79 2.61
N VAL A 61 -1.62 -9.74 3.11
CA VAL A 61 -2.37 -9.76 4.37
C VAL A 61 -3.85 -9.58 4.08
N LYS A 62 -4.71 -10.24 4.86
CA LYS A 62 -6.17 -10.17 4.71
C LYS A 62 -6.82 -9.73 6.01
N SER A 63 -8.01 -9.15 5.89
CA SER A 63 -8.87 -8.87 7.03
C SER A 63 -9.35 -10.19 7.66
N HIS A 64 -9.57 -10.16 8.97
CA HIS A 64 -10.25 -11.25 9.68
C HIS A 64 -11.77 -11.24 9.45
N LEU A 65 -12.30 -10.17 8.86
CA LEU A 65 -13.72 -10.00 8.55
C LEU A 65 -14.13 -10.62 7.21
N GLY A 66 -13.26 -11.40 6.58
CA GLY A 66 -13.47 -11.92 5.23
C GLY A 66 -13.14 -10.90 4.15
N ASP A 67 -13.84 -11.00 3.02
CA ASP A 67 -13.73 -10.05 1.91
C ASP A 67 -14.64 -8.83 2.10
N LEU A 68 -14.27 -7.73 1.44
CA LEU A 68 -14.95 -6.45 1.59
C LEU A 68 -16.39 -6.49 1.06
N TYR A 69 -16.68 -7.26 0.01
CA TYR A 69 -18.02 -7.30 -0.58
C TYR A 69 -19.00 -8.01 0.36
N THR A 70 -18.64 -9.19 0.84
CA THR A 70 -19.44 -9.97 1.79
C THR A 70 -19.70 -9.16 3.06
N HIS A 71 -18.68 -8.48 3.59
CA HIS A 71 -18.88 -7.60 4.76
C HIS A 71 -19.84 -6.45 4.50
N CYS A 72 -19.76 -5.80 3.33
CA CYS A 72 -20.73 -4.76 2.94
C CYS A 72 -22.15 -5.33 2.83
N TRP A 73 -22.26 -6.51 2.23
CA TRP A 73 -23.53 -7.18 1.96
C TRP A 73 -24.24 -7.59 3.25
N ASP A 74 -23.54 -8.27 4.14
CA ASP A 74 -24.08 -8.80 5.40
C ASP A 74 -24.50 -7.67 6.35
N ASP A 75 -23.65 -6.65 6.51
CA ASP A 75 -23.91 -5.52 7.39
C ASP A 75 -24.83 -4.46 6.76
N LYS A 76 -25.22 -4.63 5.48
CA LYS A 76 -26.01 -3.67 4.69
C LYS A 76 -25.40 -2.26 4.68
N ILE A 77 -24.07 -2.19 4.57
CA ILE A 77 -23.31 -0.93 4.55
C ILE A 77 -22.55 -0.79 3.23
N LEU A 78 -22.32 0.46 2.82
CA LEU A 78 -21.47 0.76 1.67
C LEU A 78 -20.12 1.35 2.11
N PRO A 79 -19.04 1.14 1.33
CA PRO A 79 -17.77 1.80 1.56
C PRO A 79 -17.95 3.32 1.57
N SER A 80 -17.53 3.97 2.65
CA SER A 80 -17.65 5.42 2.81
C SER A 80 -16.28 6.08 2.74
N VAL A 81 -16.12 7.02 1.79
CA VAL A 81 -14.89 7.84 1.67
C VAL A 81 -14.72 8.83 2.83
N VAL A 82 -15.81 9.17 3.52
CA VAL A 82 -15.82 10.08 4.69
C VAL A 82 -15.45 9.31 5.96
N HIS A 83 -16.18 8.23 6.26
CA HIS A 83 -15.93 7.43 7.46
C HIS A 83 -14.70 6.52 7.33
N ARG A 84 -14.31 6.18 6.10
CA ARG A 84 -13.10 5.41 5.75
C ARG A 84 -12.95 4.08 6.49
N TRP A 85 -14.06 3.53 6.98
CA TRP A 85 -14.09 2.29 7.74
C TRP A 85 -13.50 1.11 6.95
N CYS A 86 -13.71 1.10 5.62
CA CYS A 86 -13.19 0.04 4.74
C CYS A 86 -11.66 0.09 4.64
N THR A 87 -11.08 1.30 4.58
CA THR A 87 -9.62 1.48 4.62
C THR A 87 -9.06 1.02 5.96
N ASP A 88 -9.71 1.39 7.07
CA ASP A 88 -9.26 0.99 8.41
C ASP A 88 -9.31 -0.54 8.57
N LYS A 89 -10.48 -1.15 8.37
CA LYS A 89 -10.72 -2.57 8.62
C LYS A 89 -9.99 -3.51 7.64
N PHE A 90 -9.92 -3.15 6.35
CA PHE A 90 -9.42 -4.04 5.31
C PHE A 90 -8.01 -3.70 4.81
N LYS A 91 -7.48 -2.51 5.11
CA LYS A 91 -6.11 -2.13 4.70
C LYS A 91 -5.18 -1.86 5.89
N VAL A 92 -5.56 -0.95 6.78
CA VAL A 92 -4.69 -0.52 7.89
C VAL A 92 -4.53 -1.61 8.95
N ARG A 93 -5.62 -2.14 9.50
CA ARG A 93 -5.57 -3.15 10.58
C ARG A 93 -4.84 -4.45 10.18
N PRO A 94 -5.02 -5.00 8.96
CA PRO A 94 -4.25 -6.17 8.51
C PRO A 94 -2.74 -5.91 8.49
N ILE A 95 -2.31 -4.75 8.00
CA ILE A 95 -0.89 -4.33 7.98
C ILE A 95 -0.36 -4.11 9.41
N GLU A 96 -1.13 -3.44 10.27
CA GLU A 96 -0.78 -3.25 11.68
C GLU A 96 -0.56 -4.59 12.39
N LYS A 97 -1.41 -5.57 12.10
CA LYS A 97 -1.30 -6.92 12.67
C LYS A 97 -0.04 -7.63 12.19
N TYR A 98 0.30 -7.51 10.90
CA TYR A 98 1.53 -8.08 10.34
C TYR A 98 2.77 -7.50 11.01
N LEU A 99 2.83 -6.17 11.17
CA LEU A 99 3.91 -5.49 11.87
C LEU A 99 3.87 -5.63 13.39
N LYS A 100 2.90 -6.36 13.97
CA LYS A 100 2.70 -6.46 15.43
C LYS A 100 2.67 -5.08 16.12
N ARG A 101 2.17 -4.06 15.41
CA ARG A 101 2.14 -2.64 15.81
C ARG A 101 3.51 -2.01 16.11
N LYS A 102 4.59 -2.55 15.55
CA LYS A 102 5.95 -2.01 15.67
C LYS A 102 6.60 -1.98 14.30
N GLY A 103 6.98 -0.80 13.82
CA GLY A 103 7.65 -0.69 12.53
C GLY A 103 7.35 0.61 11.81
N VAL A 104 7.99 0.78 10.66
CA VAL A 104 7.83 1.92 9.77
C VAL A 104 7.10 1.48 8.51
N VAL A 105 6.08 2.23 8.11
CA VAL A 105 5.31 1.98 6.90
C VAL A 105 5.58 3.07 5.87
N TYR A 106 6.10 2.68 4.72
CA TYR A 106 6.24 3.56 3.56
C TYR A 106 4.90 3.64 2.85
N VAL A 107 4.43 4.86 2.65
CA VAL A 107 3.15 5.15 2.00
C VAL A 107 3.42 5.93 0.73
N GLY A 108 2.87 5.45 -0.39
CA GLY A 108 2.99 6.08 -1.70
C GLY A 108 2.01 7.25 -1.89
N PHE A 109 2.29 8.38 -1.27
CA PHE A 109 1.67 9.67 -1.63
C PHE A 109 2.70 10.52 -2.35
N SER A 110 2.35 11.11 -3.48
CA SER A 110 3.23 12.00 -4.23
C SER A 110 3.31 13.40 -3.59
N ALA A 111 4.24 14.23 -4.06
CA ALA A 111 4.41 15.61 -3.61
C ALA A 111 3.17 16.49 -3.86
N ASP A 112 2.34 16.17 -4.85
CA ASP A 112 1.04 16.81 -5.10
C ASP A 112 -0.07 16.35 -4.11
N GLU A 113 0.21 15.35 -3.27
CA GLU A 113 -0.73 14.73 -2.33
C GLU A 113 -0.39 15.00 -0.85
N VAL A 114 0.43 16.01 -0.55
CA VAL A 114 0.95 16.29 0.81
C VAL A 114 -0.15 16.38 1.87
N ASN A 115 -1.29 16.98 1.55
CA ASN A 115 -2.44 17.09 2.47
C ASN A 115 -2.97 15.72 2.95
N ARG A 116 -2.65 14.62 2.26
CA ARG A 116 -3.05 13.26 2.67
C ARG A 116 -2.17 12.70 3.80
N ALA A 117 -0.97 13.25 4.01
CA ALA A 117 0.03 12.75 4.97
C ALA A 117 -0.26 13.16 6.44
N GLU A 118 -0.99 14.24 6.66
CA GLU A 118 -1.19 14.86 7.98
C GLU A 118 -2.10 14.06 8.94
N LYS A 119 -2.80 13.04 8.44
CA LYS A 119 -3.80 12.32 9.24
C LYS A 119 -3.14 11.46 10.30
N PRO A 120 -3.49 11.51 11.60
CA PRO A 120 -2.84 10.68 12.62
C PRO A 120 -2.91 9.19 12.27
N SER A 121 -1.83 8.45 12.58
CA SER A 121 -1.75 7.01 12.43
C SER A 121 -1.15 6.38 13.67
N ARG A 122 -1.55 5.13 13.94
CA ARG A 122 -1.03 4.33 15.04
C ARG A 122 0.37 3.77 14.74
N MET A 123 0.83 3.87 13.50
CA MET A 123 2.13 3.40 13.04
C MET A 123 3.00 4.58 12.62
N THR A 124 4.31 4.42 12.73
CA THR A 124 5.25 5.38 12.15
C THR A 124 5.16 5.26 10.62
N ARG A 125 4.69 6.32 9.96
CA ARG A 125 4.65 6.38 8.50
C ARG A 125 5.76 7.28 7.99
N GLN A 126 6.36 6.89 6.87
CA GLN A 126 7.26 7.72 6.09
C GLN A 126 6.71 7.84 4.67
N PHE A 127 7.06 8.93 4.00
CA PHE A 127 6.48 9.29 2.70
C PHE A 127 7.60 9.56 1.70
N PRO A 128 8.28 8.51 1.19
CA PRO A 128 9.52 8.68 0.44
C PRO A 128 9.38 9.56 -0.82
N LEU A 129 8.21 9.54 -1.46
CA LEU A 129 7.96 10.38 -2.64
C LEU A 129 7.79 11.85 -2.27
N ILE A 130 7.09 12.17 -1.16
CA ILE A 130 6.97 13.53 -0.63
C ILE A 130 8.34 14.06 -0.21
N GLU A 131 9.08 13.25 0.57
CA GLU A 131 10.42 13.60 1.07
C GLU A 131 11.42 13.90 -0.06
N ARG A 132 11.19 13.33 -1.26
CA ARG A 132 12.00 13.53 -2.46
C ARG A 132 11.40 14.51 -3.46
N GLY A 133 10.25 15.12 -3.17
CA GLY A 133 9.57 16.05 -4.08
C GLY A 133 9.06 15.42 -5.39
N ILE A 134 8.79 14.11 -5.40
CA ILE A 134 8.38 13.36 -6.59
C ILE A 134 6.86 13.48 -6.78
N SER A 135 6.43 14.05 -7.91
CA SER A 135 5.02 14.17 -8.29
C SER A 135 4.46 12.87 -8.89
N ALA A 136 3.15 12.79 -9.05
CA ALA A 136 2.51 11.69 -9.77
C ALA A 136 3.02 11.56 -11.23
N ALA A 137 3.31 12.69 -11.88
CA ALA A 137 3.87 12.69 -13.24
C ALA A 137 5.29 12.10 -13.26
N ASP A 138 6.10 12.41 -12.25
CA ASP A 138 7.44 11.83 -12.09
C ASP A 138 7.36 10.33 -11.81
N CYS A 139 6.39 9.87 -11.02
CA CYS A 139 6.14 8.44 -10.80
C CYS A 139 5.89 7.69 -12.11
N ALA A 140 5.12 8.27 -13.04
CA ALA A 140 4.91 7.67 -14.35
C ALA A 140 6.20 7.56 -15.16
N ARG A 141 7.07 8.59 -15.12
CA ARG A 141 8.37 8.55 -15.79
C ARG A 141 9.30 7.49 -15.20
N ILE A 142 9.33 7.35 -13.87
CA ILE A 142 10.09 6.30 -13.17
C ILE A 142 9.68 4.90 -13.65
N ILE A 143 8.39 4.69 -13.93
CA ILE A 143 7.86 3.42 -14.40
C ILE A 143 8.18 3.16 -15.88
N GLN A 144 8.23 4.20 -16.69
CA GLN A 144 8.47 4.08 -18.13
C GLN A 144 9.95 3.85 -18.47
N GLY A 145 10.88 4.20 -17.56
CA GLY A 145 12.32 3.99 -17.73
C GLY A 145 12.98 5.17 -18.43
#